data_AF-A0A1Y4NTQ1-F1
#
_entry.id   AF-A0A1Y4NTQ1-F1
#
_cell.length_a   1.000
_cell.length_b   1.000
_cell.length_c   1.000
_cell.angle_alpha   90.00
_cell.angle_beta   90.00
_cell.angle_gamma   90.00
#
_symmetry.space_group_name_H-M   'P 1'
#
loop_
_entity.id
_entity.type
_entity.pdbx_description
1 polymer ?
#
loop_
_entity_poly.entity_id
_entity_poly.type
_entity_poly.pdbx_seq_one_letter_code
_entity_poly.pdbx_strand_id
1 'polypeptide(L)'
;MGWVEVIAYFLTNEIRVILGLMFTAILTDRVYAGSRGIHTYPGKAGKQAGVAAGLIVTIPVVLGAAPAAGSALEAALICLILCCLRQKNGQAAGLRMLLFFAFFYELGIALWDFLISAWLGVLFGSPRFLRSDCMEYYAALLLVRLVMITYAVAFRHTLRKNRDEVGDRATGENGLMRPAAMVTAFSLLGLVSLSEQTVIRFSDDELMTWIFLDLILMFAVMMAHMERQRAMEEEISRLREEQAGRI
;
A
#
# COMPACT_ATOMS: atom_id res chain seq x y z
N MET A 1 16.98 -6.29 22.42
CA MET A 1 17.17 -6.51 20.98
C MET A 1 18.64 -6.67 20.69
N GLY A 2 19.01 -7.70 19.94
CA GLY A 2 20.37 -7.86 19.43
C GLY A 2 20.67 -6.87 18.29
N TRP A 3 21.94 -6.56 18.03
CA TRP A 3 22.34 -5.68 16.93
C TRP A 3 21.81 -6.14 15.55
N VAL A 4 21.68 -7.45 15.36
CA VAL A 4 21.13 -8.04 14.12
C VAL A 4 19.65 -7.70 13.94
N GLU A 5 18.86 -7.72 15.01
CA GLU A 5 17.42 -7.40 14.98
C GLU A 5 17.21 -5.92 14.66
N VAL A 6 18.04 -5.04 15.22
CA VAL A 6 18.00 -3.60 14.93
C VAL A 6 18.30 -3.33 13.45
N ILE A 7 19.32 -4.00 12.90
CA ILE A 7 19.69 -3.84 11.47
C ILE A 7 18.59 -4.41 10.56
N ALA A 8 18.05 -5.59 10.89
CA ALA A 8 16.96 -6.21 10.14
C ALA A 8 15.71 -5.31 10.15
N TYR A 9 15.32 -4.81 11.33
CA TYR A 9 14.21 -3.88 11.49
C TYR A 9 14.40 -2.62 10.66
N PHE A 10 15.57 -1.98 10.77
CA PHE A 10 15.92 -0.79 9.99
C PHE A 10 15.77 -1.04 8.49
N LEU A 11 16.35 -2.13 7.97
CA LEU A 11 16.27 -2.47 6.55
C LEU A 11 14.82 -2.71 6.09
N THR A 12 14.04 -3.46 6.87
CA THR A 12 12.63 -3.73 6.54
C THR A 12 11.77 -2.48 6.59
N ASN A 13 12.09 -1.54 7.49
CA ASN A 13 11.39 -0.28 7.62
C ASN A 13 11.71 0.68 6.46
N GLU A 14 12.98 0.78 6.07
CA GLU A 14 13.41 1.58 4.93
C GLU A 14 12.74 1.16 3.62
N ILE A 15 12.71 -0.16 3.35
CA ILE A 15 12.03 -0.71 2.17
C ILE A 15 10.54 -0.33 2.19
N ARG A 16 9.90 -0.41 3.37
CA ARG A 16 8.48 -0.08 3.56
C ARG A 16 8.20 1.39 3.27
N VAL A 17 8.98 2.32 3.83
CA VAL A 17 8.76 3.76 3.63
C VAL A 17 8.96 4.14 2.15
N ILE A 18 10.00 3.61 1.51
CA ILE A 18 10.28 3.89 0.09
C ILE A 18 9.15 3.36 -0.81
N LEU A 19 8.67 2.14 -0.56
CA LEU A 19 7.56 1.57 -1.33
C LEU A 19 6.25 2.33 -1.09
N GLY A 20 5.99 2.76 0.15
CA GLY A 20 4.80 3.53 0.51
C GLY A 20 4.75 4.90 -0.13
N LEU A 21 5.90 5.58 -0.16
CA LEU A 21 6.06 6.83 -0.90
C LEU A 21 5.79 6.62 -2.39
N MET A 22 6.30 5.53 -2.98
CA MET A 22 6.11 5.22 -4.39
C MET A 22 4.65 4.90 -4.72
N PHE A 23 3.99 4.02 -3.95
CA PHE A 23 2.59 3.64 -4.19
C PHE A 23 1.64 4.83 -4.01
N THR A 24 1.78 5.57 -2.91
CA THR A 24 0.94 6.73 -2.61
C THR A 24 1.12 7.83 -3.67
N ALA A 25 2.35 8.07 -4.13
CA ALA A 25 2.62 9.00 -5.23
C ALA A 25 1.93 8.58 -6.53
N ILE A 26 2.04 7.30 -6.92
CA ILE A 26 1.43 6.80 -8.16
C ILE A 26 -0.10 6.87 -8.10
N LEU A 27 -0.71 6.49 -6.98
CA LEU A 27 -2.16 6.53 -6.78
C LEU A 27 -2.67 7.97 -6.83
N THR A 28 -1.98 8.88 -6.15
CA THR A 28 -2.34 10.30 -6.14
C THR A 28 -2.18 10.92 -7.53
N ASP A 29 -1.07 10.67 -8.21
CA ASP A 29 -0.86 11.16 -9.57
C ASP A 29 -1.93 10.64 -10.53
N ARG A 30 -2.34 9.38 -10.42
CA ARG A 30 -3.41 8.80 -11.26
C ARG A 30 -4.77 9.43 -11.04
N VAL A 31 -5.11 9.83 -9.81
CA VAL A 31 -6.40 10.50 -9.54
C VAL A 31 -6.38 11.97 -9.96
N TYR A 32 -5.24 12.66 -9.80
CA TYR A 32 -5.09 14.05 -10.25
C TYR A 32 -4.61 14.19 -11.71
N ALA A 33 -4.32 13.07 -12.41
CA ALA A 33 -3.78 13.04 -13.78
C ALA A 33 -4.71 13.69 -14.81
N GLY A 34 -5.99 13.86 -14.52
CA GLY A 34 -6.93 14.56 -15.38
C GLY A 34 -6.60 16.04 -15.61
N SER A 35 -5.71 16.67 -14.83
CA SER A 35 -5.58 18.13 -14.84
C SER A 35 -4.28 18.72 -15.42
N ARG A 36 -3.13 17.99 -15.53
CA ARG A 36 -1.90 18.63 -16.08
C ARG A 36 -0.67 17.78 -16.45
N GLY A 37 -0.74 16.45 -16.55
CA GLY A 37 0.39 15.65 -17.08
C GLY A 37 1.74 15.72 -16.33
N ILE A 38 1.80 16.38 -15.17
CA ILE A 38 3.01 16.47 -14.34
C ILE A 38 3.04 15.27 -13.40
N HIS A 39 3.96 14.34 -13.66
CA HIS A 39 4.22 13.19 -12.80
C HIS A 39 5.07 13.59 -11.58
N THR A 40 4.51 13.43 -10.39
CA THR A 40 5.18 13.61 -9.09
C THR A 40 5.93 12.34 -8.72
N TYR A 41 6.86 11.88 -9.56
CA TYR A 41 7.75 10.80 -9.16
C TYR A 41 8.73 11.31 -8.11
N PRO A 42 8.97 10.56 -7.01
CA PRO A 42 10.04 10.90 -6.09
C PRO A 42 11.37 10.80 -6.84
N GLY A 43 11.90 11.97 -7.23
CA GLY A 43 13.24 12.11 -7.79
C GLY A 43 14.30 11.75 -6.77
N LYS A 44 15.57 12.03 -7.07
CA LYS A 44 16.68 11.75 -6.13
C LYS A 44 16.43 12.36 -4.74
N ALA A 45 15.90 13.59 -4.69
CA ALA A 45 15.54 14.27 -3.45
C ALA A 45 14.39 13.59 -2.66
N GLY A 46 13.38 13.06 -3.36
CA GLY A 46 12.28 12.33 -2.71
C GLY A 46 12.72 11.00 -2.12
N LYS A 47 13.63 10.30 -2.80
CA LYS A 47 14.23 9.06 -2.27
C LYS A 47 15.11 9.32 -1.05
N GLN A 48 15.91 10.39 -1.08
CA GLN A 48 16.71 10.80 0.08
C GLN A 48 15.83 11.19 1.28
N ALA A 49 14.71 11.87 1.04
CA ALA A 49 13.73 12.17 2.09
C ALA A 49 13.07 10.90 2.64
N GLY A 50 12.80 9.90 1.80
CA GLY A 50 12.31 8.59 2.25
C GLY A 50 13.31 7.87 3.17
N VAL A 51 14.60 7.90 2.82
CA VAL A 51 15.66 7.33 3.67
C VAL A 51 15.81 8.09 4.99
N ALA A 52 15.70 9.41 4.97
CA ALA A 52 15.68 10.19 6.21
C ALA A 52 14.45 9.86 7.08
N ALA A 53 13.30 9.61 6.46
CA ALA A 53 12.08 9.26 7.17
C ALA A 53 12.16 7.88 7.85
N GLY A 54 12.76 6.87 7.20
CA GLY A 54 12.95 5.56 7.82
C GLY A 54 13.83 5.62 9.06
N LEU A 55 14.93 6.40 9.03
CA LEU A 55 15.75 6.69 10.21
C LEU A 55 14.95 7.35 11.34
N ILE A 56 14.15 8.38 11.03
CA ILE A 56 13.33 9.11 12.01
C ILE A 56 12.29 8.19 12.67
N VAL A 57 11.76 7.21 11.94
CA VAL A 57 10.79 6.23 12.46
C VAL A 57 11.48 5.15 13.30
N THR A 58 12.65 4.67 12.85
CA THR A 58 13.35 3.58 13.53
C THR A 58 13.88 4.01 14.90
N ILE A 59 14.33 5.26 15.05
CA ILE A 59 14.92 5.75 16.31
C ILE A 59 13.91 5.65 17.49
N PRO A 60 12.69 6.22 17.42
CA PRO A 60 11.71 6.11 18.51
C PRO A 60 11.30 4.68 18.85
N VAL A 61 11.11 3.82 17.84
CA VAL A 61 10.70 2.43 18.08
C VAL A 61 11.80 1.64 18.78
N VAL A 62 13.06 1.85 18.39
CA VAL A 62 14.22 1.25 19.07
C VAL A 62 14.38 1.78 20.49
N LEU A 63 13.99 3.04 20.76
CA LEU A 63 13.98 3.64 22.09
C LEU A 63 12.79 3.20 22.96
N GLY A 64 11.92 2.32 22.48
CA GLY A 64 10.80 1.76 23.24
C GLY A 64 9.45 2.46 23.03
N ALA A 65 9.31 3.27 21.98
CA ALA A 65 7.99 3.76 21.57
C ALA A 65 7.10 2.59 21.12
N ALA A 66 5.79 2.72 21.37
CA ALA A 66 4.82 1.72 20.93
C ALA A 66 4.89 1.53 19.40
N PRO A 67 4.83 0.28 18.88
CA PRO A 67 4.88 0.01 17.44
C PRO A 67 3.81 0.77 16.65
N ALA A 68 2.63 0.96 17.23
CA ALA A 68 1.54 1.74 16.65
C ALA A 68 1.88 3.23 16.45
N ALA A 69 2.73 3.80 17.32
CA ALA A 69 3.22 5.16 17.14
C ALA A 69 4.20 5.25 15.96
N GLY A 70 4.99 4.20 15.73
CA GLY A 70 5.88 4.07 14.58
C GLY A 70 5.11 4.12 13.25
N SER A 71 4.09 3.28 13.09
CA SER A 71 3.25 3.25 11.88
C SER A 71 2.49 4.56 11.64
N ALA A 72 1.99 5.20 12.71
CA ALA A 72 1.34 6.51 12.59
C ALA A 72 2.32 7.60 12.11
N LEU A 73 3.55 7.57 12.63
CA LEU A 73 4.61 8.50 12.25
C LEU A 73 5.06 8.26 10.80
N GLU A 74 5.15 7.00 10.36
CA GLU A 74 5.42 6.63 8.96
C GLU A 74 4.37 7.23 8.00
N ALA A 75 3.08 7.00 8.27
CA ALA A 75 2.00 7.56 7.46
C ALA A 75 2.06 9.08 7.39
N ALA A 76 2.30 9.74 8.53
CA ALA A 76 2.43 11.18 8.61
C ALA A 76 3.63 11.70 7.81
N LEU A 77 4.78 11.03 7.87
CA LEU A 77 5.98 11.40 7.11
C LEU A 77 5.79 11.18 5.61
N ILE A 78 5.18 10.07 5.18
CA ILE A 78 4.85 9.83 3.77
C ILE A 78 3.94 10.94 3.25
N CYS A 79 2.89 11.29 4.00
CA CYS A 79 1.98 12.39 3.65
C CYS A 79 2.71 13.73 3.56
N LEU A 80 3.55 14.04 4.55
CA LEU A 80 4.31 15.29 4.62
C LEU A 80 5.26 15.42 3.43
N ILE A 81 6.05 14.37 3.13
CA ILE A 81 6.98 14.36 2.01
C ILE A 81 6.24 14.59 0.69
N LEU A 82 5.12 13.89 0.47
CA LEU A 82 4.32 14.07 -0.75
C LEU A 82 3.68 15.45 -0.83
N CYS A 83 3.19 15.99 0.29
CA CYS A 83 2.67 17.35 0.34
C CYS A 83 3.74 18.37 -0.05
N CYS A 84 4.95 18.27 0.52
CA CYS A 84 6.07 19.15 0.19
C CYS A 84 6.49 19.04 -1.28
N LEU A 85 6.53 17.81 -1.83
CA LEU A 85 6.86 17.59 -3.25
C LEU A 85 5.80 18.20 -4.18
N ARG A 86 4.51 18.06 -3.83
CA ARG A 86 3.40 18.62 -4.63
C ARG A 86 3.34 20.14 -4.55
N GLN A 87 3.56 20.71 -3.37
CA GLN A 87 3.65 22.16 -3.19
C GLN A 87 4.79 22.75 -4.03
N LYS A 88 5.97 22.11 -4.05
CA LYS A 88 7.09 22.51 -4.92
C LYS A 88 6.75 22.43 -6.39
N ASN A 89 5.95 21.46 -6.80
CA ASN A 89 5.49 21.29 -8.17
C ASN A 89 4.26 22.16 -8.53
N GLY A 90 3.84 23.08 -7.64
CA GLY A 90 2.73 24.00 -7.89
C GLY A 90 1.34 23.33 -7.93
N GLN A 91 1.21 22.14 -7.35
CA GLN A 91 -0.07 21.42 -7.27
C GLN A 91 -0.72 21.64 -5.91
N ALA A 92 -2.01 21.99 -5.91
CA ALA A 92 -2.81 21.99 -4.68
C ALA A 92 -2.85 20.56 -4.12
N ALA A 93 -2.26 20.37 -2.94
CA ALA A 93 -2.26 19.09 -2.26
C ALA A 93 -3.61 18.89 -1.56
N GLY A 94 -4.43 17.96 -2.06
CA GLY A 94 -5.57 17.45 -1.30
C GLY A 94 -5.06 16.58 -0.16
N LEU A 95 -4.75 17.18 1.01
CA LEU A 95 -4.27 16.47 2.20
C LEU A 95 -5.17 15.28 2.56
N ARG A 96 -6.49 15.45 2.43
CA ARG A 96 -7.48 14.39 2.66
C ARG A 96 -7.18 13.13 1.85
N MET A 97 -6.78 13.29 0.59
CA MET A 97 -6.52 12.17 -0.31
C MET A 97 -5.18 11.49 -0.04
N LEU A 98 -4.15 12.29 0.27
CA LEU A 98 -2.83 11.76 0.67
C LEU A 98 -2.94 10.95 1.96
N LEU A 99 -3.63 11.49 2.97
CA LEU A 99 -3.89 10.81 4.24
C LEU A 99 -4.68 9.52 4.04
N PHE A 100 -5.72 9.56 3.20
CA PHE A 100 -6.49 8.37 2.86
C PHE A 100 -5.59 7.26 2.30
N PHE A 101 -4.81 7.55 1.26
CA PHE A 101 -3.95 6.53 0.66
C PHE A 101 -2.82 6.05 1.59
N ALA A 102 -2.20 6.94 2.35
CA ALA A 102 -1.18 6.56 3.32
C ALA A 102 -1.77 5.67 4.43
N PHE A 103 -2.97 6.00 4.91
CA PHE A 103 -3.67 5.20 5.91
C PHE A 103 -4.01 3.80 5.40
N PHE A 104 -4.64 3.68 4.23
CA PHE A 104 -4.97 2.37 3.65
C PHE A 104 -3.74 1.56 3.27
N TYR A 105 -2.65 2.22 2.88
CA TYR A 105 -1.36 1.58 2.67
C TYR A 105 -0.82 0.95 3.96
N GLU A 106 -0.83 1.70 5.07
CA GLU A 106 -0.41 1.19 6.38
C GLU A 106 -1.25 0.00 6.84
N LEU A 107 -2.58 0.10 6.69
CA LEU A 107 -3.50 -0.99 7.03
C LEU A 107 -3.27 -2.24 6.20
N GLY A 108 -3.09 -2.08 4.89
CA GLY A 108 -2.79 -3.19 3.99
C GLY A 108 -1.50 -3.89 4.38
N ILE A 109 -0.44 -3.14 4.71
CA ILE A 109 0.82 -3.77 5.14
C ILE A 109 0.70 -4.46 6.48
N ALA A 110 0.01 -3.85 7.45
CA ALA A 110 -0.21 -4.49 8.73
C ALA A 110 -0.94 -5.85 8.56
N LEU A 111 -1.95 -5.88 7.69
CA LEU A 111 -2.70 -7.09 7.36
C LEU A 111 -1.80 -8.16 6.72
N TRP A 112 -0.96 -7.78 5.75
CA TRP A 112 -0.05 -8.72 5.09
C TRP A 112 1.10 -9.18 6.00
N ASP A 113 1.60 -8.30 6.87
CA ASP A 113 2.61 -8.63 7.89
C ASP A 113 2.07 -9.69 8.86
N PHE A 114 0.83 -9.53 9.34
CA PHE A 114 0.15 -10.56 10.14
C PHE A 114 -0.10 -11.85 9.34
N LEU A 115 -0.66 -11.74 8.13
CA LEU A 115 -1.08 -12.89 7.35
C LEU A 115 0.09 -13.84 7.02
N ILE A 116 1.21 -13.31 6.54
CA ILE A 116 2.39 -14.13 6.20
C ILE A 116 3.04 -14.68 7.47
N SER A 117 3.13 -13.90 8.55
CA SER A 117 3.63 -14.36 9.84
C SER A 117 2.80 -15.53 10.38
N ALA A 118 1.47 -15.41 10.34
CA ALA A 118 0.56 -16.44 10.79
C ALA A 118 0.62 -17.72 9.95
N TRP A 119 0.67 -17.59 8.63
CA TRP A 119 0.85 -18.74 7.73
C TRP A 119 2.20 -19.45 7.91
N LEU A 120 3.27 -18.72 8.17
CA LEU A 120 4.57 -19.34 8.48
C LEU A 120 4.52 -20.06 9.83
N GLY A 121 3.91 -19.45 10.85
CA GLY A 121 3.70 -20.12 12.12
C GLY A 121 2.96 -21.44 11.94
N VAL A 122 1.91 -21.43 11.13
CA VAL A 122 1.10 -22.59 10.74
C VAL A 122 1.94 -23.67 10.05
N LEU A 123 2.72 -23.31 9.03
CA LEU A 123 3.50 -24.27 8.23
C LEU A 123 4.60 -24.94 9.05
N PHE A 124 5.21 -24.20 9.97
CA PHE A 124 6.28 -24.69 10.84
C PHE A 124 5.76 -25.19 12.20
N GLY A 125 4.45 -25.10 12.45
CA GLY A 125 3.83 -25.48 13.72
C GLY A 125 4.38 -24.71 14.94
N SER A 126 4.92 -23.50 14.75
CA SER A 126 5.57 -22.73 15.80
C SER A 126 4.90 -21.35 15.98
N PRO A 127 4.54 -20.95 17.22
CA PRO A 127 3.98 -19.62 17.50
C PRO A 127 5.05 -18.53 17.55
N ARG A 128 6.32 -18.86 17.31
CA ARG A 128 7.45 -17.94 17.40
C ARG A 128 7.49 -16.93 16.25
N PHE A 129 6.91 -17.28 15.10
CA PHE A 129 6.79 -16.37 13.97
C PHE A 129 5.91 -15.15 14.25
N LEU A 130 5.00 -15.23 15.22
CA LEU A 130 4.14 -14.12 15.64
C LEU A 130 4.78 -13.21 16.69
N ARG A 131 5.85 -13.65 17.36
CA ARG A 131 6.43 -12.90 18.47
C ARG A 131 7.56 -12.02 17.98
N SER A 132 7.44 -10.73 18.25
CA SER A 132 8.43 -9.71 17.88
C SER A 132 9.78 -9.84 18.60
N ASP A 133 9.90 -10.76 19.54
CA ASP A 133 11.13 -11.06 20.30
C ASP A 133 12.02 -12.13 19.61
N CYS A 134 11.51 -12.76 18.55
CA CYS A 134 12.20 -13.85 17.86
C CYS A 134 12.73 -13.43 16.49
N MET A 135 13.91 -13.93 16.11
CA MET A 135 14.48 -13.73 14.76
C MET A 135 13.55 -14.25 13.64
N GLU A 136 12.73 -15.27 13.95
CA GLU A 136 11.76 -15.88 13.05
C GLU A 136 10.69 -14.87 12.58
N TYR A 137 10.30 -13.91 13.43
CA TYR A 137 9.38 -12.83 13.06
C TYR A 137 9.98 -11.90 12.00
N TYR A 138 11.26 -11.55 12.10
CA TYR A 138 11.94 -10.72 11.10
C TYR A 138 12.08 -11.43 9.75
N ALA A 139 12.20 -12.76 9.74
CA ALA A 139 12.18 -13.55 8.50
C ALA A 139 10.82 -13.47 7.80
N ALA A 140 9.72 -13.53 8.56
CA ALA A 140 8.38 -13.33 8.02
C ALA A 140 8.20 -11.92 7.44
N LEU A 141 8.64 -10.88 8.16
CA LEU A 141 8.61 -9.51 7.66
C LEU A 141 9.41 -9.35 6.36
N LEU A 142 10.60 -9.95 6.28
CA LEU A 142 11.42 -9.92 5.07
C LEU A 142 10.69 -10.54 3.87
N LEU A 143 9.96 -11.64 4.07
CA LEU A 143 9.14 -12.26 3.02
C LEU A 143 8.05 -11.31 2.53
N VAL A 144 7.36 -10.61 3.43
CA VAL A 144 6.37 -9.59 3.04
C VAL A 144 7.04 -8.48 2.23
N ARG A 145 8.23 -8.01 2.65
CA ARG A 145 8.99 -7.01 1.89
C ARG A 145 9.37 -7.52 0.50
N LEU A 146 9.75 -8.79 0.35
CA LEU A 146 9.99 -9.40 -0.96
C LEU A 146 8.72 -9.43 -1.81
N VAL A 147 7.58 -9.84 -1.25
CA VAL A 147 6.27 -9.80 -1.94
C VAL A 147 5.95 -8.39 -2.41
N MET A 148 6.13 -7.37 -1.57
CA MET A 148 5.90 -5.98 -1.98
C MET A 148 6.85 -5.52 -3.09
N ILE A 149 8.13 -5.92 -3.06
CA ILE A 149 9.08 -5.62 -4.14
C ILE A 149 8.63 -6.29 -5.45
N THR A 150 8.23 -7.56 -5.41
CA THR A 150 7.73 -8.26 -6.60
C THR A 150 6.49 -7.57 -7.18
N TYR A 151 5.54 -7.19 -6.32
CA TYR A 151 4.36 -6.44 -6.72
C TYR A 151 4.72 -5.08 -7.33
N ALA A 152 5.63 -4.32 -6.69
CA ALA A 152 6.13 -3.04 -7.19
C ALA A 152 6.83 -3.16 -8.57
N VAL A 153 7.60 -4.22 -8.79
CA VAL A 153 8.29 -4.49 -10.05
C VAL A 153 7.29 -4.91 -11.13
N ALA A 154 6.39 -5.86 -10.84
CA ALA A 154 5.35 -6.31 -11.75
C ALA A 154 4.43 -5.15 -12.17
N PHE A 155 4.10 -4.29 -11.21
CA PHE A 155 3.31 -3.09 -11.43
C PHE A 155 4.05 -2.07 -12.30
N ARG A 156 5.32 -1.78 -12.00
CA ARG A 156 6.15 -0.89 -12.85
C ARG A 156 6.30 -1.45 -14.27
N HIS A 157 6.46 -2.76 -14.41
CA HIS A 157 6.56 -3.43 -15.69
C HIS A 157 5.26 -3.26 -16.50
N THR A 158 4.11 -3.46 -15.86
CA THR A 158 2.79 -3.26 -16.45
C THR A 158 2.58 -1.80 -16.88
N LEU A 159 3.02 -0.85 -16.04
CA LEU A 159 2.98 0.58 -16.37
C LEU A 159 3.86 0.96 -17.56
N ARG A 160 5.04 0.35 -17.70
CA ARG A 160 5.95 0.58 -18.84
C ARG A 160 5.40 -0.02 -20.12
N LYS A 161 4.92 -1.28 -20.06
CA LYS A 161 4.31 -1.96 -21.19
C LYS A 161 3.14 -1.14 -21.76
N ASN A 162 2.26 -0.65 -20.89
CA ASN A 162 1.15 0.20 -21.33
C ASN A 162 1.61 1.59 -21.82
N ARG A 163 2.81 2.07 -21.48
CA ARG A 163 3.35 3.34 -22.01
C ARG A 163 3.89 3.16 -23.43
N ASP A 164 4.50 2.02 -23.72
CA ASP A 164 5.05 1.73 -25.05
C ASP A 164 3.96 1.44 -26.09
N GLU A 165 2.78 0.95 -25.65
CA GLU A 165 1.59 0.77 -26.49
C GLU A 165 0.79 2.09 -26.72
N VAL A 166 1.00 3.13 -25.90
CA VAL A 166 0.25 4.42 -25.92
C VAL A 166 0.78 5.43 -26.95
N GLY A 167 1.54 4.95 -27.94
CA GLY A 167 1.77 5.68 -29.19
C GLY A 167 0.52 5.78 -30.09
N ASP A 168 -0.52 4.97 -29.85
CA ASP A 168 -1.77 5.03 -30.60
C ASP A 168 -2.96 4.65 -29.68
N ARG A 169 -3.82 5.65 -29.39
CA ARG A 169 -5.11 5.57 -28.68
C ARG A 169 -5.09 5.35 -27.15
N ALA A 170 -5.50 6.43 -26.46
CA ALA A 170 -6.34 6.46 -25.26
C ALA A 170 -6.13 5.35 -24.21
N THR A 171 -5.33 5.68 -23.20
CA THR A 171 -5.57 5.40 -21.77
C THR A 171 -6.50 4.22 -21.47
N GLY A 172 -5.98 3.00 -21.58
CA GLY A 172 -6.67 1.80 -21.10
C GLY A 172 -6.97 1.88 -19.59
N GLU A 173 -8.23 2.14 -19.27
CA GLU A 173 -8.85 2.33 -17.95
C GLU A 173 -8.72 1.14 -16.97
N ASN A 174 -8.13 0.01 -17.38
CA ASN A 174 -8.20 -1.26 -16.62
C ASN A 174 -6.91 -1.69 -15.91
N GLY A 175 -5.83 -0.88 -15.95
CA GLY A 175 -4.49 -1.34 -15.54
C GLY A 175 -4.18 -1.38 -14.03
N LEU A 176 -4.85 -0.57 -13.20
CA LEU A 176 -4.53 -0.44 -11.76
C LEU A 176 -5.42 -1.29 -10.86
N MET A 177 -6.65 -1.51 -11.32
CA MET A 177 -7.74 -2.03 -10.51
C MET A 177 -7.71 -3.55 -10.37
N ARG A 178 -7.27 -4.25 -11.43
CA ARG A 178 -7.07 -5.71 -11.40
C ARG A 178 -6.05 -6.17 -10.35
N PRO A 179 -4.83 -5.60 -10.27
CA PRO A 179 -3.85 -6.06 -9.30
C PRO A 179 -4.24 -5.72 -7.86
N ALA A 180 -4.84 -4.55 -7.60
CA ALA A 180 -5.30 -4.18 -6.26
C ALA A 180 -6.44 -5.09 -5.76
N ALA A 181 -7.45 -5.33 -6.60
CA ALA A 181 -8.56 -6.22 -6.25
C ALA A 181 -8.11 -7.68 -6.04
N MET A 182 -7.13 -8.16 -6.84
CA MET A 182 -6.53 -9.47 -6.63
C MET A 182 -5.83 -9.55 -5.27
N VAL A 183 -5.02 -8.55 -4.92
CA VAL A 183 -4.32 -8.50 -3.62
C VAL A 183 -5.30 -8.56 -2.46
N THR A 184 -6.39 -7.80 -2.49
CA THR A 184 -7.40 -7.82 -1.42
C THR A 184 -8.21 -9.13 -1.41
N ALA A 185 -8.48 -9.74 -2.57
CA ALA A 185 -9.11 -11.05 -2.62
C ALA A 185 -8.22 -12.16 -2.03
N PHE A 186 -6.91 -12.09 -2.29
CA PHE A 186 -5.93 -13.02 -1.72
C PHE A 186 -5.80 -12.86 -0.21
N SER A 187 -5.86 -11.63 0.32
CA SER A 187 -5.83 -11.42 1.77
C SER A 187 -7.07 -12.03 2.45
N LEU A 188 -8.26 -11.83 1.87
CA LEU A 188 -9.49 -12.44 2.39
C LEU A 188 -9.41 -13.97 2.40
N LEU A 189 -9.01 -14.59 1.28
CA LEU A 189 -8.83 -16.05 1.20
C LEU A 189 -7.81 -16.56 2.22
N GLY A 190 -6.73 -15.81 2.40
CA GLY A 190 -5.71 -16.10 3.40
C GLY A 190 -6.24 -16.06 4.82
N LEU A 191 -7.05 -15.06 5.19
CA LEU A 191 -7.67 -14.95 6.51
C LEU A 191 -8.73 -16.03 6.76
N VAL A 192 -9.61 -16.28 5.80
CA VAL A 192 -10.67 -17.30 5.93
C VAL A 192 -10.04 -18.68 6.15
N SER A 193 -9.01 -19.01 5.36
CA SER A 193 -8.27 -20.27 5.53
C SER A 193 -7.61 -20.38 6.91
N LEU A 194 -7.13 -19.27 7.47
CA LEU A 194 -6.55 -19.22 8.80
C LEU A 194 -7.60 -19.43 9.90
N SER A 195 -8.82 -18.93 9.68
CA SER A 195 -9.96 -19.11 10.58
C SER A 195 -10.43 -20.56 10.68
N GLU A 196 -10.23 -21.37 9.64
CA GLU A 196 -10.61 -22.79 9.65
C GLU A 196 -9.53 -23.69 10.26
N GLN A 197 -8.32 -23.16 10.47
CA GLN A 197 -7.18 -23.97 10.87
C GLN A 197 -7.04 -24.10 12.39
N THR A 198 -6.81 -25.33 12.87
CA THR A 198 -6.69 -25.63 14.32
C THR A 198 -5.26 -25.85 14.82
N VAL A 199 -4.24 -25.73 13.97
CA VAL A 199 -2.83 -26.05 14.32
C VAL A 199 -2.25 -25.02 15.29
N ILE A 200 -2.54 -23.74 15.08
CA ILE A 200 -2.21 -22.66 16.02
C ILE A 200 -3.54 -22.09 16.51
N ARG A 201 -3.77 -22.14 17.82
CA ARG A 201 -4.97 -21.58 18.43
C ARG A 201 -4.78 -20.07 18.55
N PHE A 202 -5.25 -19.34 17.56
CA PHE A 202 -5.40 -17.88 17.64
C PHE A 202 -6.56 -17.55 18.59
N SER A 203 -6.52 -16.36 19.19
CA SER A 203 -7.69 -15.88 19.92
C SER A 203 -8.77 -15.45 18.92
N ASP A 204 -10.03 -15.78 19.21
CA ASP A 204 -11.15 -15.41 18.34
C ASP A 204 -11.21 -13.88 18.13
N ASP A 205 -10.86 -13.11 19.15
CA ASP A 205 -10.80 -11.64 19.12
C ASP A 205 -9.73 -11.10 18.16
N GLU A 206 -8.57 -11.77 18.07
CA GLU A 206 -7.49 -11.38 17.18
C GLU A 206 -7.86 -11.63 15.72
N LEU A 207 -8.38 -12.82 15.40
CA LEU A 207 -8.82 -13.14 14.04
C LEU A 207 -9.98 -12.24 13.60
N MET A 208 -10.96 -12.00 14.48
CA MET A 208 -12.06 -11.09 14.20
C MET A 208 -11.56 -9.68 13.86
N THR A 209 -10.59 -9.16 14.60
CA THR A 209 -10.00 -7.83 14.34
C THR A 209 -9.39 -7.76 12.93
N TRP A 210 -8.62 -8.77 12.54
CA TRP A 210 -8.01 -8.81 11.21
C TRP A 210 -9.05 -9.00 10.09
N ILE A 211 -10.11 -9.78 10.32
CA ILE A 211 -11.22 -9.93 9.36
C ILE A 211 -11.93 -8.59 9.15
N PHE A 212 -12.25 -7.86 10.22
CA PHE A 212 -12.83 -6.53 10.09
C PHE A 212 -11.91 -5.56 9.35
N LEU A 213 -10.59 -5.66 9.55
CA LEU A 213 -9.62 -4.84 8.84
C LEU A 213 -9.58 -5.13 7.34
N ASP A 214 -9.59 -6.40 6.95
CA ASP A 214 -9.69 -6.81 5.54
C ASP A 214 -10.99 -6.34 4.89
N LEU A 215 -12.12 -6.45 5.60
CA LEU A 215 -13.43 -5.95 5.13
C LEU A 215 -13.41 -4.43 4.91
N ILE A 216 -12.82 -3.66 5.82
CA ILE A 216 -12.67 -2.20 5.67
C ILE A 216 -11.78 -1.88 4.46
N LEU A 217 -10.69 -2.63 4.25
CA LEU A 217 -9.81 -2.45 3.10
C LEU A 217 -10.53 -2.77 1.78
N MET A 218 -11.28 -3.87 1.74
CA MET A 218 -12.12 -4.26 0.61
C MET A 218 -13.17 -3.20 0.30
N PHE A 219 -13.84 -2.66 1.31
CA PHE A 219 -14.81 -1.59 1.15
C PHE A 219 -14.17 -0.33 0.55
N ALA A 220 -12.98 0.06 1.00
CA ALA A 220 -12.27 1.21 0.46
C ALA A 220 -11.86 1.02 -1.01
N VAL A 221 -11.38 -0.19 -1.36
CA VAL A 221 -11.10 -0.55 -2.75
C VAL A 221 -12.38 -0.45 -3.58
N MET A 222 -13.47 -1.07 -3.13
CA MET A 222 -14.77 -1.04 -3.80
C MET A 222 -15.30 0.39 -3.98
N MET A 223 -15.24 1.25 -2.96
CA MET A 223 -15.62 2.66 -3.07
C MET A 223 -14.84 3.37 -4.17
N ALA A 224 -13.52 3.14 -4.27
CA ALA A 224 -12.70 3.68 -5.33
C ALA A 224 -13.07 3.12 -6.73
N HIS A 225 -13.58 1.89 -6.81
CA HIS A 225 -14.17 1.35 -8.04
C HIS A 225 -15.48 2.05 -8.40
N MET A 226 -16.38 2.18 -7.44
CA MET A 226 -17.70 2.77 -7.65
C MET A 226 -17.62 4.23 -8.09
N GLU A 227 -16.76 5.04 -7.47
CA GLU A 227 -16.59 6.44 -7.86
C GLU A 227 -16.10 6.59 -9.31
N ARG A 228 -15.25 5.67 -9.79
CA ARG A 228 -14.78 5.69 -11.18
C ARG A 228 -15.84 5.19 -12.16
N GLN A 229 -16.61 4.17 -11.78
CA GLN A 229 -17.73 3.70 -12.61
C GLN A 229 -18.73 4.83 -12.85
N ARG A 230 -19.07 5.58 -11.80
CA ARG A 230 -19.95 6.75 -11.92
C ARG A 230 -19.37 7.83 -12.84
N ALA A 231 -18.08 8.14 -12.72
CA ALA A 231 -17.44 9.14 -13.58
C ALA A 231 -17.46 8.71 -15.06
N MET A 232 -17.24 7.42 -15.34
CA MET A 232 -17.33 6.86 -16.68
C MET A 232 -18.77 6.89 -17.22
N GLU A 233 -19.78 6.60 -16.39
CA GLU A 233 -21.20 6.70 -16.78
C GLU A 233 -21.59 8.13 -17.14
N GLU A 234 -21.10 9.12 -16.39
CA GLU A 234 -21.30 10.55 -16.69
C GLU A 234 -20.60 10.98 -17.99
N GLU A 235 -19.40 10.44 -18.29
CA GLU A 235 -18.74 10.69 -19.56
C GLU A 235 -19.50 10.06 -20.74
N ILE A 236 -20.01 8.83 -20.57
CA ILE A 236 -20.80 8.15 -21.62
C ILE A 236 -22.11 8.89 -21.89
N SER A 237 -22.79 9.41 -20.86
CA SER A 237 -24.03 10.17 -21.04
C SER A 237 -23.77 11.49 -21.78
N ARG A 238 -22.71 12.23 -21.42
CA ARG A 238 -22.29 13.43 -22.15
C ARG A 238 -21.94 13.15 -23.61
N LEU A 239 -21.16 12.11 -23.87
CA LEU A 239 -20.81 11.72 -25.24
C LEU A 239 -22.03 11.33 -26.07
N ARG A 240 -23.03 10.69 -25.46
CA ARG A 240 -24.31 10.39 -26.11
C ARG A 240 -25.12 11.65 -26.42
N GLU A 241 -25.15 12.62 -25.53
CA GLU A 241 -25.82 13.92 -25.76
C GLU A 241 -25.14 14.72 -26.88
N GLU A 242 -23.80 14.75 -26.90
CA GLU A 242 -23.04 15.41 -27.97
C GLU A 242 -23.19 14.73 -29.35
N GLN A 243 -23.36 13.40 -29.38
CA GLN A 243 -23.66 12.68 -30.62
C GLN A 243 -25.10 12.91 -31.08
N ALA A 244 -26.07 12.98 -30.15
CA ALA A 244 -27.47 13.22 -30.48
C ALA A 244 -27.75 14.65 -30.98
N GLY A 245 -27.01 15.65 -30.48
CA GLY A 245 -27.13 17.05 -30.93
C GLY A 245 -26.41 17.37 -32.26
N ARG A 246 -25.72 16.39 -32.86
CA ARG A 246 -24.98 16.55 -34.13
C ARG A 246 -25.69 15.93 -35.34
N ILE A 247 -26.94 15.47 -35.15
CA ILE A 247 -27.86 14.94 -36.18
C ILE A 247 -28.93 16.01 -36.45
#